data_AF-A0A0C2XLT7-F1
#
_entry.id   AF-A0A0C2XLT7-F1
#
_cell.length_a   1.000
_cell.length_b   1.000
_cell.length_c   1.000
_cell.angle_alpha   90.00
_cell.angle_beta   90.00
_cell.angle_gamma   90.00
#
_symmetry.space_group_name_H-M   'P 1'
#
loop_
_entity.id
_entity.type
_entity.pdbx_description
1 polymer ?
#
loop_
_entity_poly.entity_id
_entity_poly.type
_entity_poly.pdbx_seq_one_letter_code
_entity_poly.pdbx_strand_id
1 'polypeptide(L)'
;IYNQILNVLFPINDGFSVEPQYPLPAAQTPDVPINDCTVTYVITFYDIPVLLLEIKPPSWLHHTSLRASADKQIRKRFIDLFDLTTVPWLCGISALGTKFAVYEFDKDGQTVTPAEIPDSSNYVTDTAPIGLWDLDIVTGAGYTRLMRIADDIKAMVAELHTSEPISISS
;
A
#
# COMPACT_ATOMS: atom_id res chain seq x y z
N ILE A 1 15.54 2.03 -4.06
CA ILE A 1 14.69 3.02 -4.77
C ILE A 1 13.54 3.46 -3.87
N TYR A 2 12.54 2.63 -3.60
CA TYR A 2 11.37 3.02 -2.80
C TYR A 2 11.71 3.66 -1.45
N ASN A 3 12.55 3.02 -0.62
CA ASN A 3 12.96 3.59 0.67
C ASN A 3 13.45 5.05 0.57
N GLN A 4 14.31 5.34 -0.40
CA GLN A 4 14.86 6.69 -0.58
C GLN A 4 13.79 7.68 -1.01
N ILE A 5 12.91 7.29 -1.94
CA ILE A 5 11.83 8.15 -2.41
C ILE A 5 10.83 8.42 -1.27
N LEU A 6 10.42 7.39 -0.53
CA LEU A 6 9.49 7.53 0.58
C LEU A 6 10.03 8.48 1.67
N ASN A 7 11.31 8.39 2.02
CA ASN A 7 11.92 9.29 3.02
C ASN A 7 12.01 10.74 2.53
N VAL A 8 12.03 10.99 1.21
CA VAL A 8 11.95 12.34 0.65
C VAL A 8 10.51 12.85 0.64
N LEU A 9 9.55 11.98 0.29
CA LEU A 9 8.14 12.35 0.20
C LEU A 9 7.48 12.51 1.57
N PHE A 10 7.90 11.73 2.57
CA PHE A 10 7.32 11.70 3.92
C PHE A 10 8.43 11.94 4.96
N PRO A 11 8.94 13.17 5.09
CA PRO A 11 10.02 13.47 6.00
C PRO A 11 9.54 13.45 7.46
N ILE A 12 10.41 12.98 8.35
CA ILE A 12 10.11 12.87 9.78
C ILE A 12 9.78 14.20 10.45
N ASN A 13 10.37 15.30 9.96
CA ASN A 13 10.13 16.64 10.49
C ASN A 13 8.70 17.14 10.23
N ASP A 14 7.97 16.51 9.30
CA ASP A 14 6.57 16.82 8.98
C ASP A 14 5.60 15.90 9.74
N GLY A 15 6.08 15.12 10.71
CA GLY A 15 5.25 14.22 11.54
C GLY A 15 5.02 12.82 10.96
N PHE A 16 5.71 12.49 9.86
CA PHE A 16 5.62 11.16 9.25
C PHE A 16 6.66 10.18 9.78
N SER A 17 6.33 8.88 9.79
CA SER A 17 7.31 7.79 9.94
C SER A 17 7.26 6.89 8.72
N VAL A 18 8.42 6.39 8.28
CA VAL A 18 8.55 5.42 7.18
C VAL A 18 9.18 4.15 7.74
N GLU A 19 8.34 3.16 8.02
CA GLU A 19 8.79 1.96 8.74
C GLU A 19 8.79 0.73 7.83
N PRO A 20 9.97 0.12 7.56
CA PRO A 20 10.01 -1.18 6.92
C PRO A 20 9.56 -2.25 7.92
N GLN A 21 8.45 -2.92 7.60
CA GLN A 21 8.01 -4.13 8.28
C GLN A 21 8.56 -5.34 7.52
N TYR A 22 9.54 -6.00 8.12
CA TYR A 22 10.03 -7.28 7.63
C TYR A 22 9.12 -8.40 8.16
N PRO A 23 8.78 -9.42 7.35
CA PRO A 23 8.24 -10.66 7.89
C PRO A 23 9.21 -11.17 8.97
N LEU A 24 8.74 -11.26 10.22
CA LEU A 24 9.53 -11.84 11.29
C LEU A 24 9.84 -13.31 10.91
N PRO A 25 11.08 -13.78 11.04
CA PRO A 25 11.42 -15.20 10.85
C PRO A 25 10.58 -16.15 11.72
N ALA A 26 9.93 -15.66 12.77
CA ALA A 26 9.05 -16.45 13.65
C ALA A 26 7.67 -16.79 13.03
N ALA A 27 7.29 -16.20 11.90
CA ALA A 27 6.12 -16.63 11.11
C ALA A 27 6.41 -17.87 10.23
N GLN A 28 7.59 -18.47 10.37
CA GLN A 28 7.95 -19.76 9.80
C GLN A 28 7.25 -20.88 10.58
N THR A 29 5.94 -21.05 10.37
CA THR A 29 5.36 -22.38 10.51
C THR A 29 5.77 -23.22 9.29
N PRO A 30 5.90 -24.56 9.42
CA PRO A 30 6.31 -25.44 8.31
C PRO A 30 5.43 -25.34 7.04
N ASP A 31 4.24 -24.74 7.17
CA ASP A 31 3.23 -24.63 6.12
C ASP A 31 3.19 -23.25 5.43
N VAL A 32 4.00 -22.27 5.83
CA VAL A 32 4.13 -21.00 5.10
C VAL A 32 5.20 -21.18 4.03
N PRO A 33 4.82 -21.17 2.73
CA PRO A 33 5.79 -21.41 1.68
C PRO A 33 6.88 -20.32 1.68
N ILE A 34 8.09 -20.70 1.27
CA ILE A 34 9.35 -19.91 1.24
C ILE A 34 9.26 -18.68 0.30
N ASN A 35 8.08 -18.40 -0.26
CA ASN A 35 7.82 -17.43 -1.31
C ASN A 35 7.47 -16.02 -0.81
N ASP A 36 7.34 -15.77 0.50
CA ASP A 36 7.00 -14.42 0.99
C ASP A 36 8.24 -13.51 1.14
N CYS A 37 8.97 -13.30 0.03
CA CYS A 37 10.00 -12.25 -0.08
C CYS A 37 9.36 -10.87 -0.27
N THR A 38 8.41 -10.51 0.59
CA THR A 38 7.71 -9.24 0.55
C THR A 38 8.39 -8.26 1.50
N VAL A 39 8.80 -7.10 0.99
CA VAL A 39 9.20 -5.96 1.82
C VAL A 39 7.97 -5.07 1.98
N THR A 40 7.50 -4.90 3.20
CA THR A 40 6.36 -4.03 3.49
C THR A 40 6.86 -2.74 4.10
N TYR A 41 6.32 -1.61 3.65
CA TYR A 41 6.47 -0.31 4.28
C TYR A 41 5.10 0.15 4.75
N VAL A 42 5.03 0.60 6.00
CA VAL A 42 3.88 1.33 6.52
C VAL A 42 4.35 2.75 6.80
N ILE A 43 3.67 3.71 6.18
CA ILE A 43 3.90 5.12 6.40
C ILE A 43 2.79 5.60 7.32
N THR A 44 3.20 6.20 8.43
CA THR A 44 2.29 6.71 9.45
C THR A 44 2.43 8.23 9.57
N PHE A 45 1.36 8.88 10.00
CA PHE A 45 1.36 10.28 10.44
C PHE A 45 0.91 10.28 11.90
N TYR A 46 1.80 10.64 12.83
CA TYR A 46 1.60 10.48 14.28
C TYR A 46 0.99 9.11 14.66
N ASP A 47 1.66 8.03 14.24
CA ASP A 47 1.26 6.63 14.47
C ASP A 47 -0.02 6.15 13.76
N ILE A 48 -0.70 7.01 13.01
CA ILE A 48 -1.88 6.64 12.20
C ILE A 48 -1.42 6.19 10.81
N PRO A 49 -1.72 4.95 10.35
CA PRO A 49 -1.36 4.51 9.00
C PRO A 49 -2.05 5.33 7.92
N VAL A 50 -1.27 5.84 6.96
CA VAL A 50 -1.77 6.67 5.83
C VAL A 50 -1.37 6.15 4.45
N LEU A 51 -0.33 5.31 4.38
CA LEU A 51 0.08 4.63 3.15
C LEU A 51 0.72 3.29 3.48
N LEU A 52 0.34 2.28 2.71
CA LEU A 52 0.94 0.95 2.69
C LEU A 52 1.66 0.73 1.35
N LEU A 53 2.86 0.20 1.38
CA LEU A 53 3.58 -0.25 0.19
C LEU A 53 4.10 -1.67 0.41
N GLU A 54 3.70 -2.62 -0.44
CA GLU A 54 4.28 -3.95 -0.48
C GLU A 54 5.12 -4.12 -1.75
N ILE A 55 6.35 -4.62 -1.60
CA ILE A 55 7.28 -4.82 -2.71
C ILE A 55 7.65 -6.30 -2.80
N LYS A 56 7.44 -6.88 -3.97
CA LYS A 56 7.75 -8.28 -4.29
C LYS A 56 8.74 -8.34 -5.45
N PRO A 57 9.38 -9.50 -5.72
CA PRO A 57 10.34 -9.62 -6.81
C PRO A 57 9.74 -9.28 -8.19
N PRO A 58 10.52 -8.69 -9.12
CA PRO A 58 10.03 -8.33 -10.46
C PRO A 58 9.56 -9.54 -11.27
N SER A 59 10.11 -10.73 -11.00
CA SER A 59 9.73 -11.97 -11.69
C SER A 59 8.25 -12.32 -11.52
N TRP A 60 7.62 -11.88 -10.42
CA TRP A 60 6.21 -12.12 -10.14
C TRP A 60 5.29 -11.53 -11.22
N LEU A 61 5.72 -10.46 -11.89
CA LEU A 61 4.95 -9.81 -12.95
C LEU A 61 4.64 -10.77 -14.11
N HIS A 62 5.46 -11.78 -14.35
CA HIS A 62 5.28 -12.72 -15.46
C HIS A 62 4.45 -13.95 -15.08
N HIS A 63 4.07 -14.10 -13.82
CA HIS A 63 3.30 -15.25 -13.33
C HIS A 63 1.91 -14.82 -12.86
N THR A 64 0.87 -15.29 -13.56
CA THR A 64 -0.52 -14.95 -13.25
C THR A 64 -0.91 -15.28 -11.82
N SER A 65 -0.52 -16.44 -11.30
CA SER A 65 -0.78 -16.84 -9.91
C SER A 65 -0.13 -15.89 -8.90
N LEU A 66 1.07 -15.40 -9.17
CA LEU A 66 1.79 -14.49 -8.28
C LEU A 66 1.21 -13.07 -8.32
N ARG A 67 0.73 -12.61 -9.49
CA ARG A 67 -0.04 -11.37 -9.58
C ARG A 67 -1.35 -11.45 -8.79
N ALA A 68 -2.10 -12.54 -8.95
CA ALA A 68 -3.30 -12.78 -8.14
C ALA A 68 -3.01 -12.78 -6.64
N SER A 69 -1.91 -13.42 -6.22
CA SER A 69 -1.48 -13.41 -4.82
C SER A 69 -1.12 -12.01 -4.32
N ALA A 70 -0.46 -11.19 -5.15
CA ALA A 70 -0.09 -9.82 -4.79
C ALA A 70 -1.31 -8.90 -4.64
N ASP A 71 -2.34 -9.07 -5.49
CA ASP A 71 -3.62 -8.34 -5.39
C ASP A 71 -4.40 -8.75 -4.13
N LYS A 72 -4.51 -10.05 -3.85
CA LYS A 72 -5.16 -10.54 -2.63
C LYS A 72 -4.44 -10.08 -1.36
N GLN A 73 -3.10 -10.04 -1.37
CA GLN A 73 -2.32 -9.66 -0.19
C GLN A 73 -2.52 -8.19 0.18
N ILE A 74 -2.45 -7.25 -0.78
CA ILE A 74 -2.65 -5.82 -0.48
C ILE A 74 -4.09 -5.55 0.03
N ARG A 75 -5.10 -6.24 -0.53
CA ARG A 75 -6.49 -6.16 -0.06
C ARG A 75 -6.65 -6.67 1.37
N LYS A 76 -6.02 -7.80 1.69
CA LYS A 76 -6.00 -8.32 3.06
C LYS A 76 -5.36 -7.33 4.03
N ARG A 77 -4.30 -6.63 3.63
CA ARG A 77 -3.67 -5.62 4.49
C ARG A 77 -4.56 -4.42 4.81
N PHE A 78 -5.45 -4.01 3.91
CA PHE A 78 -6.44 -2.99 4.24
C PHE A 78 -7.36 -3.45 5.38
N ILE A 79 -7.75 -4.72 5.40
CA ILE A 79 -8.53 -5.30 6.50
C ILE A 79 -7.71 -5.28 7.81
N ASP A 80 -6.45 -5.70 7.75
CA ASP A 80 -5.56 -5.70 8.93
C ASP A 80 -5.36 -4.29 9.52
N LEU A 81 -5.36 -3.26 8.66
CA LEU A 81 -5.17 -1.84 9.05
C LEU A 81 -6.49 -1.10 9.33
N PHE A 82 -7.64 -1.72 9.08
CA PHE A 82 -8.95 -1.05 9.10
C PHE A 82 -9.23 -0.35 10.43
N ASP A 83 -9.01 -1.03 11.55
CA ASP A 83 -9.26 -0.51 12.89
C ASP A 83 -8.14 0.42 13.40
N LEU A 84 -6.97 0.38 12.77
CA LEU A 84 -5.79 1.15 13.19
C LEU A 84 -5.74 2.54 12.57
N THR A 85 -6.41 2.74 11.44
CA THR A 85 -6.43 4.01 10.73
C THR A 85 -7.70 4.80 11.03
N THR A 86 -7.56 6.10 11.32
CA THR A 86 -8.68 7.03 11.52
C THR A 86 -8.92 7.92 10.30
N VAL A 87 -8.07 7.81 9.27
CA VAL A 87 -8.24 8.59 8.04
C VAL A 87 -9.39 8.05 7.19
N PRO A 88 -10.10 8.90 6.43
CA PRO A 88 -11.27 8.49 5.65
C PRO A 88 -10.92 7.54 4.50
N TRP A 89 -9.69 7.58 4.00
CA TRP A 89 -9.21 6.66 2.98
C TRP A 89 -7.74 6.30 3.22
N LEU A 90 -7.35 5.10 2.79
CA LEU A 90 -5.99 4.58 2.93
C LEU A 90 -5.43 4.20 1.55
N CYS A 91 -4.24 4.69 1.22
CA CYS A 91 -3.55 4.30 0.00
C CYS A 91 -2.77 3.00 0.20
N GLY A 92 -2.86 2.09 -0.76
CA GLY A 92 -2.04 0.88 -0.85
C GLY A 92 -1.32 0.81 -2.18
N ILE A 93 -0.05 0.43 -2.16
CA ILE A 93 0.75 0.24 -3.37
C ILE A 93 1.28 -1.18 -3.39
N SER A 94 0.96 -1.92 -4.45
CA SER A 94 1.50 -3.25 -4.70
C SER A 94 2.57 -3.14 -5.78
N ALA A 95 3.83 -3.33 -5.43
CA ALA A 95 4.97 -3.25 -6.34
C ALA A 95 5.54 -4.63 -6.66
N LEU A 96 5.80 -4.88 -7.94
CA LEU A 96 6.52 -6.04 -8.48
C LEU A 96 7.83 -5.51 -9.09
N GLY A 97 8.90 -5.51 -8.28
CA GLY A 97 10.13 -4.81 -8.62
C GLY A 97 9.90 -3.30 -8.67
N THR A 98 10.10 -2.68 -9.84
CA THR A 98 9.88 -1.24 -10.05
C THR A 98 8.48 -0.90 -10.54
N LYS A 99 7.73 -1.90 -11.02
CA LYS A 99 6.36 -1.70 -11.51
C LYS A 99 5.38 -1.78 -10.37
N PHE A 100 4.38 -0.92 -10.35
CA PHE A 100 3.45 -0.84 -9.23
C PHE A 100 2.02 -0.58 -9.66
N ALA A 101 1.11 -1.08 -8.84
CA ALA A 101 -0.32 -0.85 -8.89
C ALA A 101 -0.72 -0.01 -7.67
N VAL A 102 -1.71 0.86 -7.85
CA VAL A 102 -2.23 1.74 -6.79
C VAL A 102 -3.63 1.27 -6.42
N TYR A 103 -3.86 1.20 -5.13
CA TYR A 103 -5.12 0.83 -4.51
C TYR A 103 -5.55 1.93 -3.55
N GLU A 104 -6.85 2.18 -3.52
CA GLU A 104 -7.48 3.15 -2.63
C GLU A 104 -8.55 2.42 -1.85
N PHE A 105 -8.40 2.39 -0.53
CA PHE A 105 -9.41 1.85 0.38
C PHE A 105 -10.23 3.01 0.95
N ASP A 106 -11.52 3.02 0.67
CA ASP A 106 -12.50 3.95 1.24
C ASP A 106 -13.08 3.34 2.52
N LYS A 107 -12.90 4.04 3.66
CA LYS A 107 -13.31 3.53 4.98
C LYS A 107 -14.83 3.57 5.15
N ASP A 108 -15.50 4.59 4.60
CA ASP A 108 -16.95 4.77 4.75
C ASP A 108 -17.72 3.75 3.92
N GLY A 109 -17.35 3.60 2.64
CA GLY A 109 -17.92 2.59 1.76
C GLY A 109 -17.41 1.18 2.01
N GLN A 110 -16.31 1.02 2.75
CA GLN A 110 -15.59 -0.24 2.93
C GLN A 110 -15.24 -0.91 1.59
N THR A 111 -14.81 -0.10 0.62
CA THR A 111 -14.51 -0.57 -0.73
C THR A 111 -13.05 -0.34 -1.08
N VAL A 112 -12.49 -1.22 -1.93
CA VAL A 112 -11.15 -1.06 -2.48
C VAL A 112 -11.26 -0.84 -3.99
N THR A 113 -10.66 0.25 -4.47
CA THR A 113 -10.45 0.51 -5.90
C THR A 113 -9.00 0.20 -6.26
N PRO A 114 -8.73 -0.49 -7.39
CA PRO A 114 -9.69 -1.11 -8.30
C PRO A 114 -10.43 -2.29 -7.66
N ALA A 115 -11.63 -2.59 -8.17
CA ALA A 115 -12.42 -3.73 -7.72
C ALA A 115 -11.65 -5.05 -7.88
N GLU A 116 -11.88 -5.98 -6.96
CA GLU A 116 -11.32 -7.33 -7.06
C GLU A 116 -11.92 -8.04 -8.29
N ILE A 117 -11.07 -8.77 -9.01
CA ILE A 117 -11.52 -9.68 -10.07
C ILE A 117 -11.82 -11.02 -9.39
N PRO A 118 -13.10 -11.45 -9.32
CA PRO A 118 -13.46 -12.67 -8.62
C PRO A 118 -12.79 -13.87 -9.27
N ASP A 119 -12.42 -14.86 -8.46
CA ASP A 119 -11.96 -16.15 -8.97
C ASP A 119 -13.07 -16.77 -9.84
N SER A 120 -12.79 -17.01 -11.11
CA SER A 120 -13.73 -17.65 -12.02
C SER A 120 -13.75 -19.16 -11.80
N SER A 121 -14.94 -19.75 -11.62
CA SER A 121 -15.09 -21.22 -11.62
C SER A 121 -14.79 -21.84 -12.98
N ASN A 122 -14.77 -21.03 -14.05
CA ASN A 122 -14.67 -21.48 -15.44
C ASN A 122 -13.27 -21.23 -16.03
N TYR A 123 -12.52 -20.28 -15.48
CA TYR A 123 -11.24 -19.83 -16.03
C TYR A 123 -10.17 -19.68 -14.95
N VAL A 124 -9.08 -20.45 -15.07
CA VAL A 124 -7.94 -20.40 -14.14
C VAL A 124 -7.07 -19.13 -14.32
N THR A 125 -7.29 -18.38 -15.41
CA THR A 125 -6.51 -17.19 -15.78
C THR A 125 -7.25 -15.87 -15.57
N ASP A 126 -8.50 -15.91 -15.08
CA ASP A 126 -9.29 -14.72 -14.80
C ASP A 126 -8.88 -14.15 -13.43
N THR A 127 -7.77 -13.40 -13.44
CA THR A 127 -7.12 -12.85 -12.24
C THR A 127 -6.67 -11.42 -12.51
N ALA A 128 -6.17 -10.73 -11.47
CA ALA A 128 -5.54 -9.42 -11.57
C ALA A 128 -4.67 -9.26 -12.85
N PRO A 129 -5.08 -8.40 -13.81
CA PRO A 129 -4.44 -8.30 -15.11
C PRO A 129 -3.04 -7.73 -14.95
N ILE A 130 -2.15 -8.11 -15.87
CA ILE A 130 -0.79 -7.53 -15.89
C ILE A 130 -0.81 -6.00 -16.02
N GLY A 131 -1.82 -5.45 -16.71
CA GLY A 131 -2.03 -4.01 -16.88
C GLY A 131 -2.37 -3.26 -15.58
N LEU A 132 -2.59 -3.96 -14.47
CA LEU A 132 -2.74 -3.32 -13.17
C LEU A 132 -1.39 -2.77 -12.64
N TRP A 133 -0.26 -3.38 -13.02
CA TRP A 133 1.10 -2.92 -12.72
C TRP A 133 1.73 -2.22 -13.92
N ASP A 134 1.04 -1.23 -14.49
CA ASP A 134 1.46 -0.50 -15.68
C ASP A 134 2.44 0.66 -15.37
N LEU A 135 2.34 1.24 -14.17
CA LEU A 135 3.22 2.30 -13.69
C LEU A 135 4.59 1.74 -13.29
N ASP A 136 5.62 2.54 -13.52
CA ASP A 136 7.00 2.16 -13.23
C ASP A 136 7.73 3.29 -12.51
N ILE A 137 8.20 3.06 -11.29
CA ILE A 137 8.75 4.09 -10.41
C ILE A 137 9.99 4.77 -10.98
N VAL A 138 10.71 4.10 -11.89
CA VAL A 138 11.90 4.70 -12.54
C VAL A 138 11.55 5.55 -13.75
N THR A 139 10.28 5.62 -14.14
CA THR A 139 9.79 6.49 -15.22
C THR A 139 9.26 7.80 -14.65
N GLY A 140 9.30 8.87 -15.45
CA GLY A 140 8.72 10.15 -15.05
C GLY A 140 7.22 10.07 -14.71
N ALA A 141 6.47 9.23 -15.44
CA ALA A 141 5.04 9.02 -15.18
C ALA A 141 4.79 8.33 -13.84
N GLY A 142 5.50 7.22 -13.56
CA GLY A 142 5.35 6.51 -12.28
C GLY A 142 5.81 7.34 -11.09
N TYR A 143 6.95 8.04 -11.22
CA TYR A 143 7.41 8.97 -10.18
C TYR A 143 6.40 10.10 -9.92
N THR A 144 5.85 10.71 -10.98
CA THR A 144 4.82 11.75 -10.85
C THR A 144 3.56 11.24 -10.18
N ARG A 145 3.13 10.01 -10.48
CA ARG A 145 1.98 9.41 -9.80
C ARG A 145 2.24 9.21 -8.31
N LEU A 146 3.43 8.75 -7.91
CA LEU A 146 3.77 8.60 -6.50
C LEU A 146 3.86 9.95 -5.77
N MET A 147 4.40 10.99 -6.41
CA MET A 147 4.39 12.34 -5.84
C MET A 147 2.97 12.84 -5.58
N ARG A 148 2.06 12.69 -6.54
CA ARG A 148 0.65 13.09 -6.37
C ARG A 148 -0.02 12.37 -5.21
N ILE A 149 0.21 11.06 -5.08
CA ILE A 149 -0.29 10.28 -3.93
C ILE A 149 0.22 10.88 -2.61
N ALA A 150 1.50 11.24 -2.53
CA ALA A 150 2.04 11.86 -1.34
C ALA A 150 1.44 13.24 -1.06
N ASP A 151 1.21 14.06 -2.08
CA ASP A 151 0.55 15.36 -1.95
C ASP A 151 -0.90 15.21 -1.47
N ASP A 152 -1.65 14.25 -2.03
CA ASP A 152 -3.04 13.95 -1.64
C ASP A 152 -3.11 13.49 -0.18
N ILE A 153 -2.19 12.62 0.26
CA ILE A 153 -2.10 12.18 1.66
C ILE A 153 -1.77 13.36 2.59
N LYS A 154 -0.82 14.22 2.22
CA LYS A 154 -0.44 15.39 3.01
C LYS A 154 -1.61 16.36 3.16
N ALA A 155 -2.36 16.60 2.09
CA ALA A 155 -3.56 17.43 2.13
C ALA A 155 -4.61 16.82 3.08
N MET A 156 -4.89 15.53 2.95
CA MET A 156 -5.83 14.82 3.83
C MET A 156 -5.46 14.94 5.31
N VAL A 157 -4.21 14.65 5.68
CA VAL A 157 -3.82 14.71 7.10
C VAL A 157 -3.81 16.15 7.64
N ALA A 158 -3.47 17.14 6.81
CA ALA A 158 -3.52 18.55 7.20
C ALA A 158 -4.96 19.03 7.51
N GLU A 159 -5.93 18.59 6.71
CA GLU A 159 -7.36 18.89 6.94
C GLU A 159 -7.86 18.28 8.25
N LEU A 160 -7.48 17.03 8.54
CA LEU A 160 -7.84 16.35 9.78
C LEU A 160 -7.22 17.03 11.01
N HIS A 161 -5.94 17.43 10.93
CA HIS A 161 -5.24 18.09 12.03
C HIS A 161 -5.75 19.51 12.31
N THR A 162 -6.24 20.22 11.29
CA THR A 162 -6.83 21.56 11.47
C THR A 162 -8.23 21.50 12.08
N SER A 163 -8.87 20.32 12.04
CA SER A 163 -10.25 20.10 12.50
C SER A 163 -10.37 19.68 13.96
N GLU A 164 -9.26 19.48 14.68
CA GLU A 164 -9.29 19.25 16.13
C GLU A 164 -9.44 20.58 16.90
N PRO A 165 -10.53 20.78 17.68
CA PRO A 165 -10.67 21.97 18.50
C PRO A 165 -9.66 21.92 19.65
N ILE A 166 -8.92 23.03 19.81
CA ILE A 166 -8.05 23.29 20.96
C ILE A 166 -8.91 23.21 22.23
N SER A 167 -8.85 22.06 22.92
CA SER A 167 -9.41 21.93 24.27
C SER A 167 -8.46 22.64 25.23
N ILE A 168 -8.69 23.93 25.43
CA ILE A 168 -8.03 24.69 26.50
C ILE A 168 -8.68 24.22 27.81
N SER A 169 -8.03 23.31 28.53
CA SER A 169 -8.39 23.01 29.91
C SER A 169 -7.91 24.16 30.79
N SER A 170 -8.87 24.85 31.40
CA SER A 170 -8.71 25.93 32.39
C SER A 170 -7.91 25.52 33.63
#